data_AF-A0A7V3YLI7-F1
#
_entry.id   AF-A0A7V3YLI7-F1
#
_cell.length_a   1.000
_cell.length_b   1.000
_cell.length_c   1.000
_cell.angle_alpha   90.00
_cell.angle_beta   90.00
_cell.angle_gamma   90.00
#
_symmetry.space_group_name_H-M   'P 1'
#
loop_
_entity.id
_entity.type
_entity.pdbx_description
1 polymer ?
#
loop_
_entity_poly.entity_id
_entity_poly.type
_entity_poly.pdbx_seq_one_letter_code
_entity_poly.pdbx_strand_id
1 'polypeptide(L)'
;ELLGRYGERWEVIHAVEAHHGDVEPQTLEAVLVQAADAISASRPGARRESLEAYIKRLERLERIADSFEGVEKAYAIQAGREVRIIVKPDRIDDAGAAKLARDVVKRIEKELEYPGQIKVTVIRETRAVEYAK
;
A
#
# COMPACT_ATOMS: atom_id res chain seq x y z
N GLU A 1 -25.66 -4.76 -9.37
CA GLU A 1 -26.77 -3.87 -8.95
C GLU A 1 -27.09 -2.76 -9.97
N LEU A 2 -26.12 -1.92 -10.37
CA LEU A 2 -26.35 -0.80 -11.31
C LEU A 2 -26.96 -1.27 -12.64
N LEU A 3 -26.35 -2.25 -13.31
CA LEU A 3 -26.81 -2.77 -14.60
C LEU A 3 -28.25 -3.35 -14.55
N GLY A 4 -28.60 -4.02 -13.45
CA GLY A 4 -29.96 -4.51 -13.23
C GLY A 4 -30.99 -3.38 -13.11
N ARG A 5 -30.62 -2.23 -12.53
CA ARG A 5 -31.49 -1.04 -12.49
C ARG A 5 -31.71 -0.40 -13.86
N TYR A 6 -30.76 -0.55 -14.78
CA TYR A 6 -30.88 -0.08 -16.17
C TYR A 6 -31.54 -1.09 -17.12
N GLY A 7 -31.99 -2.24 -16.61
CA GLY A 7 -32.69 -3.25 -17.41
C GLY A 7 -31.79 -4.06 -18.33
N GLU A 8 -30.49 -4.14 -18.02
CA GLU A 8 -29.58 -5.00 -18.77
C GLU A 8 -29.95 -6.48 -18.63
N ARG A 9 -29.68 -7.25 -19.69
CA ARG A 9 -29.95 -8.69 -19.71
C ARG A 9 -29.04 -9.42 -18.72
N TRP A 10 -29.52 -10.55 -18.21
CA TRP A 10 -28.79 -11.33 -17.21
C TRP A 10 -27.40 -11.75 -17.70
N GLU A 11 -27.25 -12.13 -18.97
CA GLU A 11 -25.98 -12.55 -19.55
C GLU A 11 -24.92 -11.44 -19.52
N VAL A 12 -25.35 -10.18 -19.69
CA VAL A 12 -24.48 -8.98 -19.61
C VAL A 12 -24.09 -8.72 -18.16
N ILE A 13 -25.04 -8.81 -17.25
CA ILE A 13 -24.80 -8.65 -15.81
C ILE A 13 -23.83 -9.73 -15.32
N HIS A 14 -24.07 -10.99 -15.71
CA HIS A 14 -23.24 -12.14 -15.34
C HIS A 14 -21.83 -12.03 -15.90
N ALA A 15 -21.67 -11.55 -17.14
CA ALA A 15 -20.36 -11.32 -17.73
C ALA A 15 -19.54 -10.29 -16.93
N VAL A 16 -20.18 -9.23 -16.43
CA VAL A 16 -19.54 -8.23 -15.55
C VAL A 16 -19.29 -8.78 -14.15
N GLU A 17 -20.15 -9.66 -13.62
CA GLU A 17 -19.91 -10.28 -12.32
C GLU A 17 -18.73 -11.27 -12.38
N ALA A 18 -18.64 -12.06 -13.46
CA ALA A 18 -17.64 -13.10 -13.61
C ALA A 18 -16.29 -12.61 -14.13
N HIS A 19 -16.14 -11.37 -14.62
CA HIS A 19 -14.94 -10.96 -15.38
C HIS A 19 -13.61 -11.01 -14.60
N HIS A 20 -13.63 -10.95 -13.27
CA HIS A 20 -12.46 -11.12 -12.41
C HIS A 20 -12.34 -12.53 -11.79
N GLY A 21 -13.24 -13.44 -12.13
CA GLY A 21 -13.28 -14.81 -11.59
C GLY A 21 -13.93 -14.92 -10.22
N ASP A 22 -14.64 -13.88 -9.76
CA ASP A 22 -15.34 -13.88 -8.47
C ASP A 22 -16.50 -14.90 -8.43
N VAL A 23 -17.09 -15.17 -9.59
CA VAL A 23 -18.12 -16.22 -9.81
C VAL A 23 -17.79 -17.03 -11.05
N GLU A 24 -18.29 -18.26 -11.12
CA GLU A 24 -18.08 -19.13 -12.28
C GLU A 24 -18.77 -18.57 -13.54
N PRO A 25 -18.08 -18.49 -14.70
CA PRO A 25 -18.69 -18.04 -15.94
C PRO A 25 -19.72 -19.05 -16.43
N GLN A 26 -20.99 -18.65 -16.50
CA GLN A 26 -22.12 -19.49 -16.91
C GLN A 26 -22.59 -19.18 -18.34
N THR A 27 -21.96 -18.20 -19.00
CA THR A 27 -22.32 -17.72 -20.34
C THR A 27 -21.09 -17.58 -21.22
N LEU A 28 -21.29 -17.61 -22.54
CA LEU A 28 -20.21 -17.43 -23.51
C LEU A 28 -19.65 -16.00 -23.43
N GLU A 29 -20.53 -15.01 -23.22
CA GLU A 29 -20.18 -13.61 -23.03
C GLU A 29 -19.24 -13.43 -21.84
N ALA A 30 -19.47 -14.12 -20.72
CA ALA A 30 -18.59 -14.05 -19.56
C ALA A 30 -17.17 -14.53 -19.89
N VAL A 31 -17.03 -15.64 -20.63
CA VAL A 31 -15.72 -16.16 -21.05
C VAL A 31 -15.03 -15.19 -22.02
N LEU A 32 -15.76 -14.63 -22.98
CA LEU A 32 -15.21 -13.66 -23.94
C LEU A 32 -14.77 -12.36 -23.25
N VAL A 33 -15.55 -11.86 -22.28
CA VAL A 33 -15.21 -10.67 -21.50
C VAL A 33 -13.97 -10.92 -20.64
N GLN A 34 -13.85 -12.07 -19.98
CA GLN A 34 -12.63 -12.44 -19.25
C GLN A 34 -11.39 -12.47 -20.16
N ALA A 35 -11.51 -13.08 -21.35
CA ALA A 35 -10.41 -13.12 -22.31
C ALA A 35 -10.02 -11.71 -22.77
N ALA A 36 -11.00 -10.84 -23.04
CA ALA A 36 -10.78 -9.46 -23.42
C ALA A 36 -10.11 -8.65 -22.30
N ASP A 37 -10.54 -8.82 -21.04
CA ASP A 37 -9.91 -8.19 -19.87
C ASP A 37 -8.43 -8.58 -19.77
N ALA A 38 -8.13 -9.88 -19.82
CA ALA A 38 -6.77 -10.40 -19.74
C ALA A 38 -5.85 -9.87 -20.86
N ILE A 39 -6.34 -9.85 -22.10
CA ILE A 39 -5.61 -9.27 -23.24
C ILE A 39 -5.38 -7.78 -23.01
N SER A 40 -6.41 -7.05 -22.57
CA SER A 40 -6.31 -5.61 -22.37
C SER A 40 -5.34 -5.23 -21.24
N ALA A 41 -5.30 -6.02 -20.16
CA ALA A 41 -4.46 -5.83 -18.98
C ALA A 41 -2.99 -6.19 -19.22
N SER A 42 -2.70 -7.08 -20.18
CA SER A 42 -1.34 -7.47 -20.54
C SER A 42 -0.58 -6.42 -21.37
N ARG A 43 -1.28 -5.38 -21.87
CA ARG A 43 -0.66 -4.32 -22.66
C ARG A 43 0.37 -3.52 -21.83
N PRO A 44 1.55 -3.20 -22.41
CA PRO A 44 2.53 -2.35 -21.74
C PRO A 44 1.91 -1.01 -21.33
N GLY A 45 1.78 -0.80 -20.02
CA GLY A 45 1.22 0.43 -19.47
C GLY A 45 -0.25 0.40 -19.06
N ALA A 46 -1.01 -0.67 -19.33
CA ALA A 46 -2.40 -0.79 -18.88
C ALA A 46 -2.58 -0.67 -17.35
N ARG A 47 -1.51 -0.96 -16.59
CA ARG A 47 -1.45 -0.79 -15.13
C ARG A 47 -0.33 0.14 -14.67
N ARG A 48 0.32 0.90 -15.57
CA ARG A 48 1.46 1.77 -15.21
C ARG A 48 1.08 2.88 -14.24
N GLU A 49 -0.13 3.44 -14.40
CA GLU A 49 -0.66 4.47 -13.50
C GLU A 49 -0.71 3.96 -12.04
N SER A 50 -0.98 2.67 -11.85
CA SER A 50 -1.01 2.05 -10.51
C SER A 50 0.39 1.89 -9.90
N LEU A 51 1.42 1.58 -10.70
CA LEU A 51 2.79 1.43 -10.20
C LEU A 51 3.37 2.79 -9.79
N GLU A 52 3.18 3.82 -10.60
CA GLU A 52 3.66 5.16 -10.28
C GLU A 52 2.92 5.73 -9.06
N ALA A 53 1.60 5.58 -8.99
CA ALA A 53 0.82 5.96 -7.81
C ALA A 53 1.26 5.18 -6.56
N TYR A 54 1.57 3.89 -6.71
CA TYR A 54 2.10 3.05 -5.64
C TYR A 54 3.47 3.54 -5.14
N ILE A 55 4.42 3.84 -6.03
CA ILE A 55 5.73 4.38 -5.68
C ILE A 55 5.56 5.73 -4.96
N LYS A 56 4.80 6.66 -5.55
CA LYS A 56 4.52 7.97 -4.93
C LYS A 56 3.89 7.83 -3.54
N ARG A 57 3.05 6.82 -3.32
CA ARG A 57 2.46 6.52 -2.02
C ARG A 57 3.52 6.07 -1.00
N LEU A 58 4.41 5.15 -1.38
CA LEU A 58 5.50 4.70 -0.50
C LEU A 58 6.43 5.86 -0.14
N GLU A 59 6.85 6.65 -1.15
CA GLU A 59 7.68 7.84 -0.93
C GLU A 59 7.01 8.88 -0.03
N ARG A 60 5.68 8.97 -0.07
CA ARG A 60 4.93 9.89 0.80
C ARG A 60 4.89 9.40 2.24
N LEU A 61 4.73 8.09 2.46
CA LEU A 61 4.84 7.49 3.80
C LEU A 61 6.23 7.71 4.40
N GLU A 62 7.28 7.47 3.61
CA GLU A 62 8.67 7.70 4.02
C GLU A 62 8.93 9.16 4.35
N ARG A 63 8.51 10.09 3.47
CA ARG A 63 8.67 11.54 3.70
C ARG A 63 7.96 12.04 4.94
N ILE A 64 6.76 11.53 5.25
CA ILE A 64 6.05 11.89 6.48
C ILE A 64 6.92 11.54 7.69
N ALA A 65 7.42 10.31 7.75
CA ALA A 65 8.25 9.84 8.87
C ALA A 65 9.62 10.54 8.93
N ASP A 66 10.31 10.71 7.81
CA ASP A 66 11.62 11.38 7.72
C ASP A 66 11.58 12.85 8.15
N SER A 67 10.41 13.50 8.06
CA SER A 67 10.27 14.91 8.46
C SER A 67 10.26 15.16 9.96
N PHE A 68 10.21 14.10 10.79
CA PHE A 68 10.23 14.25 12.24
C PHE A 68 11.67 14.43 12.76
N GLU A 69 11.83 15.31 13.75
CA GLU A 69 13.12 15.55 14.37
C GLU A 69 13.65 14.27 15.06
N GLY A 70 14.95 14.02 14.91
CA GLY A 70 15.62 12.86 15.50
C GLY A 70 15.50 11.58 14.68
N VAL A 71 14.69 11.56 13.62
CA VAL A 71 14.71 10.49 12.61
C VAL A 71 15.99 10.58 11.81
N GLU A 72 16.69 9.44 11.69
CA GLU A 72 17.83 9.29 10.79
C GLU A 72 17.36 8.86 9.41
N LYS A 73 16.45 7.87 9.36
CA LYS A 73 15.87 7.37 8.12
C LYS A 73 14.60 6.57 8.35
N ALA A 74 13.64 6.67 7.43
CA ALA A 74 12.43 5.86 7.41
C ALA A 74 12.30 5.05 6.12
N TYR A 75 11.64 3.90 6.21
CA TYR A 75 11.40 2.99 5.09
C TYR A 75 9.96 2.49 5.12
N ALA A 76 9.27 2.58 3.99
CA ALA A 76 7.96 1.97 3.79
C ALA A 76 8.18 0.57 3.19
N ILE A 77 7.93 -0.47 4.00
CA ILE A 77 8.12 -1.87 3.62
C ILE A 77 6.78 -2.61 3.56
N GLN A 78 6.80 -3.87 3.13
CA GLN A 78 5.59 -4.71 2.98
C GLN A 78 4.47 -4.01 2.19
N ALA A 79 4.82 -3.45 1.04
CA ALA A 79 3.91 -2.69 0.20
C ALA A 79 3.22 -1.47 0.86
N GLY A 80 3.90 -0.89 1.85
CA GLY A 80 3.44 0.28 2.59
C GLY A 80 2.55 -0.08 3.79
N ARG A 81 2.49 -1.35 4.18
CA ARG A 81 1.78 -1.80 5.39
C ARG A 81 2.63 -1.73 6.65
N GLU A 82 3.94 -1.54 6.53
CA GLU A 82 4.81 -1.26 7.66
C GLU A 82 5.74 -0.09 7.32
N VAL A 83 5.86 0.86 8.24
CA VAL A 83 6.85 1.95 8.20
C VAL A 83 7.86 1.70 9.30
N ARG A 84 9.13 1.53 8.93
CA ARG A 84 10.24 1.30 9.85
C ARG A 84 11.11 2.54 9.93
N ILE A 85 11.30 3.06 11.14
CA ILE A 85 11.93 4.35 11.40
C ILE A 85 13.18 4.09 12.23
N ILE A 86 14.33 4.48 11.72
CA ILE A 86 15.61 4.46 12.43
C ILE A 86 15.82 5.86 12.99
N VAL A 87 16.08 5.94 14.30
CA VAL A 87 16.31 7.21 15.00
C VAL A 87 17.75 7.33 15.47
N LYS A 88 18.19 8.58 15.64
CA LYS A 88 19.48 8.90 16.24
C LYS A 88 19.42 8.64 17.75
N PRO A 89 20.16 7.64 18.28
CA PRO A 89 20.01 7.20 19.68
C PRO A 89 20.49 8.23 20.72
N ASP A 90 21.29 9.21 20.29
CA ASP A 90 21.76 10.36 21.07
C ASP A 90 20.71 11.48 21.19
N ARG A 91 19.69 11.49 20.32
CA ARG A 91 18.64 12.53 20.30
C ARG A 91 17.28 12.05 20.77
N ILE A 92 16.99 10.77 20.57
CA ILE A 92 15.71 10.15 20.90
C ILE A 92 15.97 9.11 21.98
N ASP A 93 15.31 9.23 23.13
CA ASP A 93 15.28 8.22 24.18
C ASP A 93 14.11 7.24 23.99
N ASP A 94 13.94 6.27 24.90
CA ASP A 94 12.93 5.22 24.73
C ASP A 94 11.49 5.77 24.82
N ALA A 95 11.27 6.75 25.70
CA ALA A 95 10.00 7.45 25.80
C ALA A 95 9.71 8.27 24.53
N GLY A 96 10.74 8.96 24.00
CA GLY A 96 10.70 9.68 22.74
C GLY A 96 10.40 8.78 21.55
N ALA A 97 10.98 7.58 21.50
CA ALA A 97 10.71 6.61 20.44
C ALA A 97 9.23 6.15 20.45
N ALA A 98 8.68 5.86 21.63
CA ALA A 98 7.28 5.50 21.77
C ALA A 98 6.33 6.65 21.38
N LYS A 99 6.69 7.89 21.73
CA LYS A 99 5.94 9.09 21.34
C LYS A 99 6.01 9.31 19.83
N LEU A 100 7.19 9.24 19.24
CA LEU A 100 7.42 9.39 17.81
C LEU A 100 6.57 8.41 17.00
N ALA A 101 6.52 7.13 17.41
CA ALA A 101 5.68 6.13 16.76
C ALA A 101 4.20 6.56 16.71
N ARG A 102 3.67 7.07 17.84
CA ARG A 102 2.28 7.56 17.93
C ARG A 102 2.05 8.80 17.08
N ASP A 103 2.99 9.73 17.08
CA ASP A 103 2.85 11.00 16.34
C ASP A 103 2.93 10.76 14.82
N VAL A 104 3.77 9.83 14.37
CA VAL A 104 3.83 9.40 12.97
C VAL A 104 2.53 8.73 12.54
N VAL A 105 1.97 7.81 13.35
CA VAL A 105 0.67 7.17 13.06
C VAL A 105 -0.41 8.23 12.86
N LYS A 106 -0.55 9.18 13.80
CA LYS A 106 -1.54 10.26 13.70
C LYS A 106 -1.37 11.11 12.45
N ARG A 107 -0.13 11.38 12.04
CA ARG A 107 0.14 12.19 10.85
C ARG A 107 -0.18 11.43 9.56
N ILE A 108 0.13 10.13 9.51
CA ILE A 108 -0.26 9.26 8.39
C ILE A 108 -1.78 9.22 8.27
N GLU A 109 -2.51 8.97 9.36
CA GLU A 109 -3.99 8.95 9.38
C GLU A 109 -4.62 10.26 8.90
N LYS A 110 -3.97 11.40 9.16
CA LYS A 110 -4.46 12.72 8.76
C LYS A 110 -4.17 13.05 7.29
N GLU A 111 -3.01 12.64 6.77
CA GLU A 111 -2.53 13.08 5.45
C GLU A 111 -2.77 12.07 4.32
N LEU A 112 -3.03 10.81 4.66
CA LEU A 112 -3.17 9.70 3.72
C LEU A 112 -4.41 8.88 4.03
N GLU A 113 -5.26 8.70 3.02
CA GLU A 113 -6.27 7.65 3.05
C GLU A 113 -5.59 6.31 2.75
N TYR A 114 -5.69 5.36 3.69
CA TYR A 114 -5.12 4.04 3.52
C TYR A 114 -6.12 2.96 3.94
N PRO A 115 -6.45 1.99 3.07
CA PRO A 115 -7.32 0.89 3.44
C PRO A 115 -6.56 -0.08 4.36
N GLY A 116 -7.05 -0.21 5.60
CA GLY A 116 -6.49 -1.11 6.60
C GLY A 116 -5.48 -0.46 7.55
N GLN A 117 -4.70 -1.29 8.23
CA GLN A 117 -3.76 -0.83 9.26
C GLN A 117 -2.34 -0.69 8.71
N ILE A 118 -1.65 0.37 9.11
CA ILE A 118 -0.22 0.55 8.89
C ILE A 118 0.49 0.36 10.22
N LYS A 119 1.46 -0.55 10.26
CA LYS A 119 2.30 -0.78 11.43
C LYS A 119 3.48 0.20 11.41
N VAL A 120 3.67 0.97 12.48
CA VAL A 120 4.84 1.84 12.64
C VAL A 120 5.80 1.23 13.66
N THR A 121 7.04 1.01 13.26
CA THR A 121 8.10 0.46 14.12
C THR A 121 9.25 1.46 14.20
N VAL A 122 9.55 1.93 15.41
CA VAL A 122 10.71 2.80 15.67
C VAL A 122 11.83 1.94 16.24
N ILE A 123 13.02 2.06 15.65
CA ILE A 123 14.23 1.34 16.01
C ILE A 123 15.26 2.36 16.47
N ARG A 124 15.64 2.24 17.74
CA ARG A 124 16.76 2.94 18.34
C ARG A 124 17.88 1.91 18.52
N GLU A 125 19.00 2.11 17.84
CA GLU A 125 20.11 1.15 17.84
C GLU A 125 21.44 1.89 18.08
N THR A 126 22.24 1.36 18.99
CA THR A 126 23.65 1.78 19.17
C THR A 126 24.54 0.60 18.79
N ARG A 127 25.44 0.78 17.82
CA ARG A 127 26.37 -0.26 17.39
C ARG A 127 27.78 0.02 17.92
N ALA A 128 28.33 -0.91 18.68
CA ALA A 128 29.74 -0.95 19.04
C ALA A 128 30.38 -2.19 18.41
N VAL A 129 31.47 -2.02 17.68
CA VAL A 129 32.15 -3.09 16.93
C VAL A 129 33.62 -3.09 17.31
N GLU A 130 34.13 -4.23 17.77
CA GLU A 130 35.52 -4.45 18.15
C GLU A 130 36.06 -5.67 17.40
N TYR A 131 37.34 -5.67 17.07
CA TYR A 131 38.00 -6.78 16.38
C TYR A 131 39.15 -7.30 17.24
N ALA A 132 39.12 -8.59 17.58
CA ALA A 132 40.27 -9.28 18.15
C ALA A 132 41.24 -9.70 17.04
N LYS A 133 42.54 -9.79 17.38
CA LYS A 133 43.59 -10.24 16.48
C LYS A 133 44.06 -11.64 16.86
#